data_AF-A7VDM9-F1
#
_entry.id   AF-A7VDM9-F1
#
_cell.length_a   1.000
_cell.length_b   1.000
_cell.length_c   1.000
_cell.angle_alpha   90.00
_cell.angle_beta   90.00
_cell.angle_gamma   90.00
#
_symmetry.space_group_name_H-M   'P 1'
#
loop_
_entity.id
_entity.type
_entity.pdbx_description
1 polymer ?
#
loop_
_entity_poly.entity_id
_entity_poly.type
_entity_poly.pdbx_seq_one_letter_code
_entity_poly.pdbx_strand_id
1 'polypeptide(L)'
;MYWFQLYKRLFLLGLCRAFWSGRLIQCEAEVYHLEMEGKEMRKRIVSSLLLGCALLTGGVSTAYTVHAEDSQTQTGTATIILVNNCDWEDSSGFQFLLDEDHDTYGDVIPDSGPLSRNDDVPSSVYDRFEYKIPGNADGARDTQNSIPYGSSAKITIPSGTYDYVITNPTPDDRVWIVGNGGTDKARMDDYVFEAGKVYTYTVSKVGSGDGVYLSIHEHSYSNSIWNSDESGHWQECDDTNCPDKASSVTAKTAHISNDDADCTTAATCNVCGYTIAAGRSEHAFGEWQHDDAAAGMHIRKCETNGCNASETAKCSGGKATCTEKAKCEVCGESYGDLNPSNHTGTEEWIQTADTHEKKWNCCSLVSVAKEKHEWKDGVCQKCGYNCEHSGGTATCHEKAVCTSCGAEYGEYNSDNHAGETEVRKKQSATCTKDGYTGDTYCKGCGKKLSSGSVVKAKGHKGGIATCSEKAKCEVCGEAYGEIDSENHSDFKHVDAKAATKKSEGNVEYWYCDGCGKYYSDEAGKKEIKAEAVIIPKLKDEPKSLQTGDNSVPVLAVVLLFVSGGAAIGVMSIKKRRKK
;
A
#
# COMPACT_ATOMS: atom_id res chain seq x y z
N MET A 1 51.94 -72.69 14.06
CA MET A 1 50.47 -72.54 14.17
C MET A 1 50.22 -71.52 15.29
N TYR A 2 50.28 -70.22 15.05
CA TYR A 2 49.24 -69.33 14.48
C TYR A 2 47.91 -69.34 15.24
N TRP A 3 47.48 -68.13 15.64
CA TRP A 3 46.18 -67.60 16.12
C TRP A 3 46.37 -66.81 17.44
N PHE A 4 45.71 -65.68 17.75
CA PHE A 4 44.96 -64.61 17.06
C PHE A 4 44.54 -63.60 18.17
N GLN A 5 44.16 -62.36 17.79
CA GLN A 5 43.40 -61.31 18.52
C GLN A 5 44.21 -60.35 19.44
N LEU A 6 44.43 -59.05 19.15
CA LEU A 6 43.57 -57.89 18.78
C LEU A 6 43.09 -57.08 19.99
N TYR A 7 43.62 -55.88 20.20
CA TYR A 7 42.91 -54.78 20.87
C TYR A 7 43.34 -53.38 20.37
N LYS A 8 42.30 -52.56 20.16
CA LYS A 8 42.22 -51.17 19.71
C LYS A 8 43.02 -50.15 20.54
N ARG A 9 43.46 -49.06 19.89
CA ARG A 9 43.15 -47.66 20.29
C ARG A 9 43.53 -46.66 19.19
N LEU A 10 42.52 -46.07 18.55
CA LEU A 10 42.65 -44.82 17.78
C LEU A 10 42.59 -43.63 18.75
N PHE A 11 43.52 -42.67 18.61
CA PHE A 11 43.40 -41.33 19.19
C PHE A 11 42.95 -40.36 18.09
N LEU A 12 41.83 -39.68 18.32
CA LEU A 12 41.32 -38.56 17.52
C LEU A 12 41.51 -37.28 18.35
N LEU A 13 42.30 -36.33 17.87
CA LEU A 13 42.36 -34.98 18.41
C LEU A 13 42.19 -33.99 17.25
N GLY A 14 41.05 -33.29 17.27
CA GLY A 14 40.72 -32.19 16.37
C GLY A 14 39.57 -31.40 16.99
N LEU A 15 39.91 -30.40 17.81
CA LEU A 15 38.98 -29.40 18.34
C LEU A 15 39.02 -28.17 17.43
N CYS A 16 37.88 -27.81 16.83
CA CYS A 16 37.59 -26.44 16.41
C CYS A 16 36.10 -26.15 16.57
N ARG A 17 35.79 -25.11 17.35
CA ARG A 17 34.46 -24.46 17.44
C ARG A 17 34.43 -23.31 16.43
N ALA A 18 33.34 -23.13 15.66
CA ALA A 18 32.77 -21.81 15.36
C ALA A 18 31.40 -21.87 14.63
N PHE A 19 30.73 -20.73 14.75
CA PHE A 19 29.32 -20.35 14.57
C PHE A 19 28.69 -20.43 13.16
N TRP A 20 27.36 -20.36 13.20
CA TRP A 20 26.36 -20.37 12.13
C TRP A 20 26.37 -19.11 11.23
N SER A 21 26.54 -19.27 9.92
CA SER A 21 25.65 -18.69 8.87
C SER A 21 25.90 -19.40 7.54
N GLY A 22 24.83 -19.69 6.80
CA GLY A 22 24.78 -20.78 5.82
C GLY A 22 25.59 -20.61 4.54
N ARG A 23 26.47 -21.59 4.28
CA ARG A 23 26.66 -22.31 3.00
C ARG A 23 27.54 -23.53 3.27
N LEU A 24 27.29 -24.64 2.54
CA LEU A 24 27.89 -25.96 2.77
C LEU A 24 29.42 -25.93 2.93
N ILE A 25 29.93 -26.67 3.92
CA ILE A 25 31.36 -27.03 4.05
C ILE A 25 31.48 -28.52 3.74
N GLN A 26 32.31 -28.86 2.76
CA GLN A 26 32.67 -30.22 2.39
C GLN A 26 33.95 -30.58 3.17
N CYS A 27 33.89 -31.57 4.06
CA CYS A 27 35.08 -32.14 4.71
C CYS A 27 35.46 -33.43 3.98
N GLU A 28 36.66 -33.46 3.40
CA GLU A 28 37.27 -34.71 2.92
C GLU A 28 38.16 -35.29 4.03
N ALA A 29 37.96 -36.57 4.33
CA ALA A 29 38.82 -37.32 5.22
C ALA A 29 39.32 -38.56 4.46
N GLU A 30 40.62 -38.60 4.20
CA GLU A 30 41.28 -39.74 3.56
C GLU A 30 41.68 -40.78 4.61
N VAL A 31 41.35 -42.05 4.36
CA VAL A 31 41.71 -43.18 5.21
C VAL A 31 42.90 -43.90 4.58
N TYR A 32 44.03 -43.94 5.29
CA TYR A 32 45.25 -44.61 4.87
C TYR A 32 45.44 -45.94 5.61
N HIS A 33 45.91 -46.97 4.90
CA HIS A 33 46.46 -48.17 5.53
C HIS A 33 47.98 -48.15 5.40
N LEU A 34 48.68 -48.29 6.53
CA LEU A 34 50.14 -48.48 6.59
C LEU A 34 50.44 -49.98 6.71
N GLU A 35 51.28 -50.50 5.82
CA GLU A 35 51.83 -51.85 5.88
C GLU A 35 53.36 -51.79 5.94
N MET A 36 53.96 -52.69 6.71
CA MET A 36 55.41 -52.81 6.90
C MET A 36 55.93 -53.98 6.06
N GLU A 37 56.71 -53.69 5.02
CA GLU A 37 57.56 -54.68 4.33
C GLU A 37 59.03 -54.24 4.50
N GLY A 38 59.76 -54.90 5.41
CA GLY A 38 61.14 -54.54 5.73
C GLY A 38 61.27 -53.31 6.65
N LYS A 39 62.32 -52.49 6.45
CA LYS A 39 62.66 -51.31 7.29
C LYS A 39 62.04 -49.98 6.81
N GLU A 40 61.22 -49.98 5.75
CA GLU A 40 60.57 -48.77 5.24
C GLU A 40 59.04 -48.87 5.27
N MET A 41 58.36 -47.72 5.51
CA MET A 41 56.91 -47.59 5.46
C MET A 41 56.45 -47.12 4.07
N ARG A 42 55.51 -47.83 3.43
CA ARG A 42 54.84 -47.37 2.20
C ARG A 42 53.34 -47.16 2.43
N LYS A 43 52.79 -46.11 1.80
CA LYS A 43 51.34 -45.79 1.80
C LYS A 43 50.66 -46.46 0.61
N ARG A 44 49.56 -47.18 0.82
CA ARG A 44 48.69 -47.70 -0.26
C ARG A 44 47.25 -47.22 -0.11
N ILE A 45 46.64 -46.81 -1.22
CA ILE A 45 45.25 -46.36 -1.31
C ILE A 45 44.36 -47.61 -1.49
N VAL A 46 43.36 -47.79 -0.61
CA VAL A 46 42.43 -48.92 -0.66
C VAL A 46 41.02 -48.40 -0.96
N SER A 47 40.72 -48.25 -2.26
CA SER A 47 39.39 -48.00 -2.85
C SER A 47 38.87 -46.56 -2.88
N SER A 48 38.52 -46.09 -4.09
CA SER A 48 37.77 -44.87 -4.38
C SER A 48 36.35 -45.24 -4.86
N LEU A 49 35.31 -44.96 -4.06
CA LEU A 49 33.92 -45.14 -4.48
C LEU A 49 33.38 -43.82 -5.06
N LEU A 50 33.29 -43.73 -6.39
CA LEU A 50 32.56 -42.65 -7.07
C LEU A 50 31.10 -43.07 -7.26
N LEU A 51 30.19 -42.48 -6.47
CA LEU A 51 28.76 -42.51 -6.78
C LEU A 51 28.42 -41.25 -7.60
N GLY A 52 28.27 -41.43 -8.91
CA GLY A 52 27.90 -40.35 -9.82
C GLY A 52 26.45 -39.91 -9.69
N CYS A 53 26.22 -38.60 -9.74
CA CYS A 53 24.94 -38.02 -10.11
C CYS A 53 25.22 -36.89 -11.11
N ALA A 54 24.75 -37.08 -12.35
CA ALA A 54 24.95 -36.18 -13.47
C ALA A 54 24.07 -34.93 -13.36
N LEU A 55 24.63 -33.75 -13.62
CA LEU A 55 23.89 -32.63 -14.21
C LEU A 55 24.81 -31.87 -15.18
N LEU A 56 24.22 -31.59 -16.34
CA LEU A 56 24.78 -30.98 -17.54
C LEU A 56 24.98 -29.47 -17.34
N THR A 57 26.20 -28.97 -17.49
CA THR A 57 26.49 -27.74 -18.25
C THR A 57 27.92 -27.82 -18.81
N GLY A 58 28.05 -27.52 -20.10
CA GLY A 58 29.30 -27.60 -20.83
C GLY A 58 30.33 -26.58 -20.32
N GLY A 59 31.46 -27.11 -19.86
CA GLY A 59 32.71 -26.38 -19.67
C GLY A 59 33.83 -27.36 -19.96
N VAL A 60 34.68 -27.04 -20.94
CA VAL A 60 35.85 -27.83 -21.31
C VAL A 60 36.81 -27.80 -20.12
N SER A 61 36.77 -28.83 -19.28
CA SER A 61 37.81 -29.06 -18.28
C SER A 61 38.93 -29.80 -18.98
N THR A 62 40.00 -29.08 -19.31
CA THR A 62 41.30 -29.70 -19.60
C THR A 62 41.73 -30.45 -18.35
N ALA A 63 41.51 -31.77 -18.35
CA ALA A 63 42.03 -32.67 -17.34
C ALA A 63 43.56 -32.60 -17.37
N TYR A 64 44.14 -31.94 -16.37
CA TYR A 64 45.55 -32.10 -16.06
C TYR A 64 45.74 -33.54 -15.57
N THR A 65 46.29 -34.39 -16.44
CA THR A 65 46.87 -35.66 -16.02
C THR A 65 48.09 -35.36 -15.16
N VAL A 66 47.94 -35.45 -13.84
CA VAL A 66 49.07 -35.63 -12.94
C VAL A 66 49.65 -37.01 -13.25
N HIS A 67 50.68 -37.03 -14.09
CA HIS A 67 51.61 -38.15 -14.13
C HIS A 67 52.23 -38.24 -12.74
N ALA A 68 51.99 -39.34 -12.05
CA ALA A 68 52.81 -39.72 -10.91
C ALA A 68 54.22 -39.92 -11.47
N GLU A 69 55.11 -38.96 -11.19
CA GLU A 69 56.53 -39.12 -11.47
C GLU A 69 57.04 -40.27 -10.60
N ASP A 70 57.48 -41.33 -11.29
CA ASP A 70 58.33 -42.37 -10.72
C ASP A 70 59.49 -41.70 -9.98
N SER A 71 59.90 -42.32 -8.87
CA SER A 71 61.07 -41.99 -8.05
C SER A 71 62.30 -41.65 -8.90
N GLN A 72 62.47 -40.39 -9.27
CA GLN A 72 63.71 -39.87 -9.84
C GLN A 72 64.76 -39.84 -8.74
N THR A 73 65.89 -40.51 -8.97
CA THR A 73 67.18 -40.09 -8.40
C THR A 73 67.27 -38.58 -8.53
N GLN A 74 67.49 -37.84 -7.44
CA GLN A 74 67.56 -36.37 -7.46
C GLN A 74 68.51 -35.89 -8.56
N THR A 75 67.98 -35.42 -9.69
CA THR A 75 68.74 -34.75 -10.75
C THR A 75 68.91 -33.29 -10.34
N GLY A 76 69.83 -33.03 -9.42
CA GLY A 76 70.32 -31.68 -9.15
C GLY A 76 71.72 -31.49 -9.69
N THR A 77 72.29 -30.30 -9.52
CA THR A 77 73.68 -30.02 -9.91
C THR A 77 74.51 -29.69 -8.67
N ALA A 78 75.81 -30.00 -8.71
CA ALA A 78 76.81 -29.54 -7.75
C ALA A 78 77.75 -28.53 -8.42
N THR A 79 78.25 -27.57 -7.64
CA THR A 79 79.28 -26.63 -8.12
C THR A 79 80.62 -27.02 -7.56
N ILE A 80 81.62 -27.22 -8.42
CA ILE A 80 83.00 -27.53 -8.04
C ILE A 80 83.86 -26.32 -8.33
N ILE A 81 84.64 -25.88 -7.34
CA ILE A 81 85.56 -24.75 -7.44
C ILE A 81 86.97 -25.27 -7.14
N LEU A 82 87.91 -25.07 -8.07
CA LEU A 82 89.34 -25.27 -7.82
C LEU A 82 89.99 -23.91 -7.54
N VAL A 83 90.62 -23.79 -6.38
CA VAL A 83 91.39 -22.60 -5.96
C VAL A 83 92.86 -22.97 -5.88
N ASN A 84 93.71 -22.25 -6.63
CA ASN A 84 95.14 -22.40 -6.54
C ASN A 84 95.75 -21.36 -5.57
N ASN A 85 96.15 -21.82 -4.40
CA ASN A 85 96.91 -21.06 -3.40
C ASN A 85 98.32 -21.66 -3.18
N CYS A 86 98.84 -22.41 -4.16
CA CYS A 86 100.15 -23.02 -4.13
C CYS A 86 101.02 -22.43 -5.24
N ASP A 87 101.98 -21.58 -4.86
CA ASP A 87 102.99 -21.07 -5.77
C ASP A 87 104.25 -21.94 -5.72
N TRP A 88 104.54 -22.59 -6.85
CA TRP A 88 105.76 -23.35 -7.08
C TRP A 88 106.85 -22.54 -7.77
N GLU A 89 106.58 -21.27 -8.13
CA GLU A 89 107.50 -20.36 -8.82
C GLU A 89 108.02 -20.91 -10.17
N ASP A 90 107.33 -21.89 -10.75
CA ASP A 90 107.67 -22.58 -12.00
C ASP A 90 106.70 -22.27 -13.15
N SER A 91 105.76 -21.34 -12.93
CA SER A 91 104.65 -20.99 -13.84
C SER A 91 103.66 -22.13 -14.13
N SER A 92 103.72 -23.22 -13.38
CA SER A 92 102.74 -24.29 -13.43
C SER A 92 101.44 -23.90 -12.72
N GLY A 93 100.43 -24.75 -12.84
CA GLY A 93 99.12 -24.53 -12.22
C GLY A 93 98.34 -25.83 -12.13
N PHE A 94 97.25 -25.80 -11.38
CA PHE A 94 96.50 -27.03 -11.11
C PHE A 94 95.31 -27.21 -12.04
N GLN A 95 95.00 -28.45 -12.35
CA GLN A 95 93.82 -28.86 -13.09
C GLN A 95 92.98 -29.81 -12.23
N PHE A 96 91.66 -29.83 -12.43
CA PHE A 96 90.73 -30.78 -11.83
C PHE A 96 90.13 -31.62 -12.95
N LEU A 97 90.22 -32.95 -12.85
CA LEU A 97 89.65 -33.89 -13.80
C LEU A 97 88.61 -34.75 -13.08
N LEU A 98 87.41 -34.86 -13.66
CA LEU A 98 86.25 -35.55 -13.12
C LEU A 98 85.71 -36.51 -14.19
N ASP A 99 85.54 -37.76 -13.79
CA ASP A 99 85.04 -38.86 -14.61
C ASP A 99 83.66 -39.30 -14.09
N GLU A 100 82.63 -39.07 -14.90
CA GLU A 100 81.22 -39.36 -14.60
C GLU A 100 80.90 -40.86 -14.68
N ASP A 101 81.65 -41.59 -15.51
CA ASP A 101 81.50 -43.04 -15.69
C ASP A 101 82.20 -43.84 -14.58
N HIS A 102 83.00 -43.15 -13.74
CA HIS A 102 83.68 -43.65 -12.54
C HIS A 102 84.46 -44.97 -12.79
N ASP A 103 85.17 -45.01 -13.93
CA ASP A 103 85.94 -46.16 -14.40
C ASP A 103 87.45 -45.86 -14.58
N THR A 104 87.86 -44.65 -14.25
CA THR A 104 89.23 -44.16 -14.45
C THR A 104 90.15 -44.45 -13.28
N TYR A 105 89.63 -44.64 -12.06
CA TYR A 105 90.43 -44.92 -10.88
C TYR A 105 91.04 -46.33 -10.91
N GLY A 106 92.35 -46.42 -10.65
CA GLY A 106 93.13 -47.66 -10.77
C GLY A 106 93.53 -48.03 -12.21
N ASP A 107 92.96 -47.38 -13.22
CA ASP A 107 93.38 -47.52 -14.63
C ASP A 107 94.25 -46.33 -15.07
N VAL A 108 93.65 -45.15 -15.24
CA VAL A 108 94.39 -43.93 -15.61
C VAL A 108 94.69 -43.02 -14.43
N ILE A 109 93.84 -42.99 -13.39
CA ILE A 109 94.17 -42.35 -12.12
C ILE A 109 94.89 -43.40 -11.24
N PRO A 110 96.21 -43.26 -11.00
CA PRO A 110 96.94 -44.25 -10.22
C PRO A 110 96.66 -44.10 -8.72
N ASP A 111 96.66 -45.22 -7.98
CA ASP A 111 96.58 -45.27 -6.51
C ASP A 111 97.70 -44.50 -5.79
N SER A 112 98.86 -44.37 -6.46
CA SER A 112 100.08 -43.76 -5.93
C SER A 112 100.95 -43.19 -7.04
N GLY A 113 101.65 -42.10 -6.73
CA GLY A 113 102.53 -41.43 -7.69
C GLY A 113 101.80 -40.42 -8.59
N PRO A 114 102.52 -39.91 -9.61
CA PRO A 114 102.04 -38.90 -10.55
C PRO A 114 101.20 -39.51 -11.68
N LEU A 115 100.44 -38.67 -12.41
CA LEU A 115 99.63 -39.11 -13.55
C LEU A 115 100.51 -39.51 -14.75
N SER A 116 101.63 -38.82 -14.95
CA SER A 116 102.72 -39.25 -15.85
C SER A 116 104.07 -39.14 -15.15
N ARG A 117 105.13 -39.78 -15.68
CA ARG A 117 106.46 -39.76 -15.03
C ARG A 117 107.48 -38.85 -15.71
N ASN A 118 107.54 -38.82 -17.04
CA ASN A 118 108.51 -38.02 -17.80
C ASN A 118 107.96 -37.51 -19.15
N ASP A 119 106.67 -37.73 -19.43
CA ASP A 119 106.06 -37.50 -20.74
C ASP A 119 104.72 -36.76 -20.56
N ASP A 120 104.22 -36.16 -21.65
CA ASP A 120 102.90 -35.56 -21.67
C ASP A 120 101.86 -36.68 -21.51
N VAL A 121 100.76 -36.37 -20.83
CA VAL A 121 99.63 -37.29 -20.76
C VAL A 121 98.89 -37.20 -22.11
N PRO A 122 98.70 -38.32 -22.84
CA PRO A 122 98.01 -38.29 -24.12
C PRO A 122 96.60 -37.70 -24.00
N SER A 123 96.15 -36.98 -25.03
CA SER A 123 94.79 -36.41 -25.04
C SER A 123 93.72 -37.47 -24.79
N SER A 124 93.93 -38.70 -25.28
CA SER A 124 93.01 -39.83 -25.07
C SER A 124 92.79 -40.20 -23.60
N VAL A 125 93.71 -39.86 -22.70
CA VAL A 125 93.50 -40.01 -21.25
C VAL A 125 92.64 -38.88 -20.73
N TYR A 126 92.91 -37.64 -21.16
CA TYR A 126 92.09 -36.49 -20.79
C TYR A 126 90.67 -36.57 -21.37
N ASP A 127 90.48 -37.22 -22.51
CA ASP A 127 89.18 -37.43 -23.17
C ASP A 127 88.25 -38.36 -22.37
N ARG A 128 88.77 -39.10 -21.37
CA ARG A 128 87.99 -39.95 -20.45
C ARG A 128 87.42 -39.19 -19.24
N PHE A 129 87.65 -37.88 -19.15
CA PHE A 129 87.08 -37.04 -18.11
C PHE A 129 86.05 -36.11 -18.76
N GLU A 130 84.79 -36.28 -18.41
CA GLU A 130 83.66 -35.53 -18.94
C GLU A 130 83.71 -34.06 -18.49
N TYR A 131 84.23 -33.82 -17.28
CA TYR A 131 84.33 -32.48 -16.69
C TYR A 131 85.75 -32.14 -16.27
N LYS A 132 86.15 -30.90 -16.55
CA LYS A 132 87.51 -30.40 -16.32
C LYS A 132 87.50 -28.99 -15.78
N ILE A 133 88.47 -28.66 -14.93
CA ILE A 133 88.74 -27.30 -14.46
C ILE A 133 90.23 -26.99 -14.71
N PRO A 134 90.57 -26.00 -15.56
CA PRO A 134 89.68 -25.30 -16.47
C PRO A 134 89.13 -26.26 -17.55
N GLY A 135 88.05 -25.89 -18.24
CA GLY A 135 87.38 -26.76 -19.22
C GLY A 135 88.25 -27.18 -20.41
N ASN A 136 89.34 -26.46 -20.66
CA ASN A 136 90.34 -26.76 -21.68
C ASN A 136 91.60 -27.45 -21.12
N ALA A 137 91.55 -28.01 -19.90
CA ALA A 137 92.66 -28.75 -19.32
C ALA A 137 93.15 -29.85 -20.26
N ASP A 138 94.47 -29.99 -20.33
CA ASP A 138 95.17 -30.96 -21.17
C ASP A 138 96.42 -31.51 -20.46
N GLY A 139 96.96 -32.58 -21.01
CA GLY A 139 98.07 -33.34 -20.44
C GLY A 139 99.47 -32.86 -20.82
N ALA A 140 99.61 -31.76 -21.56
CA ALA A 140 100.92 -31.24 -21.92
C ALA A 140 101.61 -30.62 -20.70
N ARG A 141 102.87 -30.98 -20.45
CA ARG A 141 103.60 -30.54 -19.25
C ARG A 141 103.90 -29.05 -19.22
N ASP A 142 103.98 -28.41 -20.38
CA ASP A 142 104.20 -26.97 -20.55
C ASP A 142 102.89 -26.16 -20.73
N THR A 143 101.75 -26.80 -20.51
CA THR A 143 100.43 -26.18 -20.73
C THR A 143 100.22 -24.95 -19.85
N GLN A 144 99.53 -23.96 -20.42
CA GLN A 144 98.98 -22.82 -19.69
C GLN A 144 97.48 -23.02 -19.37
N ASN A 145 96.93 -24.18 -19.73
CA ASN A 145 95.53 -24.54 -19.49
C ASN A 145 95.35 -25.12 -18.09
N SER A 146 95.76 -24.36 -17.09
CA SER A 146 95.70 -24.71 -15.68
C SER A 146 95.31 -23.49 -14.85
N ILE A 147 94.95 -23.67 -13.59
CA ILE A 147 94.59 -22.57 -12.70
C ILE A 147 95.86 -21.95 -12.14
N PRO A 148 96.21 -20.71 -12.52
CA PRO A 148 97.44 -20.06 -12.05
C PRO A 148 97.32 -19.67 -10.58
N TYR A 149 98.47 -19.42 -9.95
CA TYR A 149 98.52 -19.01 -8.54
C TYR A 149 97.66 -17.77 -8.26
N GLY A 150 96.93 -17.79 -7.14
CA GLY A 150 96.06 -16.70 -6.70
C GLY A 150 94.73 -16.63 -7.45
N SER A 151 94.43 -17.61 -8.30
CA SER A 151 93.20 -17.66 -9.11
C SER A 151 92.35 -18.88 -8.76
N SER A 152 91.12 -18.85 -9.24
CA SER A 152 90.18 -19.97 -9.15
C SER A 152 89.34 -20.10 -10.41
N ALA A 153 88.80 -21.29 -10.63
CA ALA A 153 87.77 -21.52 -11.63
C ALA A 153 86.74 -22.48 -11.08
N LYS A 154 85.55 -22.47 -11.68
CA LYS A 154 84.44 -23.30 -11.27
C LYS A 154 83.74 -23.96 -12.46
N ILE A 155 83.07 -25.06 -12.16
CA ILE A 155 82.17 -25.76 -13.08
C ILE A 155 80.93 -26.22 -12.32
N THR A 156 79.83 -26.39 -13.03
CA THR A 156 78.60 -26.98 -12.50
C THR A 156 78.40 -28.32 -13.20
N ILE A 157 78.27 -29.38 -12.42
CA ILE A 157 78.12 -30.77 -12.90
C ILE A 157 76.82 -31.38 -12.37
N PRO A 158 76.24 -32.39 -13.02
CA PRO A 158 75.19 -33.21 -12.41
C PRO A 158 75.65 -33.79 -11.07
N SER A 159 74.80 -33.78 -10.05
CA SER A 159 75.08 -34.52 -8.82
C SER A 159 75.16 -36.01 -9.11
N GLY A 160 76.15 -36.71 -8.56
CA GLY A 160 76.41 -38.10 -8.90
C GLY A 160 77.71 -38.60 -8.29
N THR A 161 78.08 -39.83 -8.67
CA THR A 161 79.34 -40.46 -8.29
C THR A 161 80.37 -40.19 -9.38
N TYR A 162 81.57 -39.80 -9.00
CA TYR A 162 82.65 -39.48 -9.92
C TYR A 162 83.99 -39.98 -9.38
N ASP A 163 84.84 -40.46 -10.28
CA ASP A 163 86.26 -40.51 -10.01
C ASP A 163 86.86 -39.13 -10.24
N TYR A 164 87.79 -38.71 -9.39
CA TYR A 164 88.48 -37.44 -9.62
C TYR A 164 89.96 -37.47 -9.32
N VAL A 165 90.66 -36.52 -9.96
CA VAL A 165 92.06 -36.23 -9.70
C VAL A 165 92.37 -34.75 -9.90
N ILE A 166 93.19 -34.18 -9.02
CA ILE A 166 93.76 -32.84 -9.15
C ILE A 166 95.23 -32.98 -9.54
N THR A 167 95.58 -32.43 -10.69
CA THR A 167 96.92 -32.55 -11.27
C THR A 167 97.64 -31.22 -11.35
N ASN A 168 98.97 -31.27 -11.43
CA ASN A 168 99.83 -30.14 -11.77
C ASN A 168 100.76 -30.56 -12.92
N PRO A 169 100.44 -30.20 -14.17
CA PRO A 169 101.38 -30.33 -15.28
C PRO A 169 102.59 -29.41 -15.07
N THR A 170 103.75 -30.00 -14.78
CA THR A 170 104.98 -29.25 -14.50
C THR A 170 105.94 -29.32 -15.68
N PRO A 171 106.37 -28.17 -16.23
CA PRO A 171 107.30 -28.12 -17.35
C PRO A 171 108.58 -28.92 -17.09
N ASP A 172 109.06 -29.65 -18.10
CA ASP A 172 110.30 -30.45 -18.07
C ASP A 172 110.41 -31.53 -16.97
N ASP A 173 109.34 -31.81 -16.22
CA ASP A 173 109.28 -32.89 -15.23
C ASP A 173 108.15 -33.87 -15.58
N ARG A 174 106.98 -33.72 -14.95
CA ARG A 174 105.86 -34.67 -15.08
C ARG A 174 104.51 -34.01 -14.81
N VAL A 175 103.42 -34.73 -15.06
CA VAL A 175 102.08 -34.34 -14.58
C VAL A 175 101.89 -34.89 -13.17
N TRP A 176 102.17 -34.06 -12.17
CA TRP A 176 102.00 -34.41 -10.76
C TRP A 176 100.52 -34.58 -10.40
N ILE A 177 100.25 -35.40 -9.39
CA ILE A 177 98.99 -35.37 -8.65
C ILE A 177 99.29 -34.69 -7.32
N VAL A 178 98.41 -33.78 -6.89
CA VAL A 178 98.61 -33.02 -5.64
C VAL A 178 98.88 -33.97 -4.47
N GLY A 179 99.84 -33.60 -3.63
CA GLY A 179 100.31 -34.36 -2.49
C GLY A 179 99.30 -34.48 -1.37
N ASN A 180 99.66 -35.29 -0.37
CA ASN A 180 98.84 -35.57 0.81
C ASN A 180 99.12 -34.62 1.98
N GLY A 181 99.65 -33.41 1.73
CA GLY A 181 99.96 -32.46 2.79
C GLY A 181 98.73 -31.82 3.44
N GLY A 182 97.61 -31.79 2.72
CA GLY A 182 96.34 -31.21 3.18
C GLY A 182 95.50 -32.17 4.02
N THR A 183 94.31 -31.74 4.39
CA THR A 183 93.34 -32.59 5.14
C THR A 183 92.59 -33.54 4.23
N ASP A 184 92.50 -33.24 2.94
CA ASP A 184 91.66 -33.91 1.97
C ASP A 184 92.49 -34.51 0.83
N LYS A 185 91.84 -35.34 0.02
CA LYS A 185 92.50 -36.10 -1.03
C LYS A 185 92.52 -35.35 -2.35
N ALA A 186 93.62 -35.49 -3.06
CA ALA A 186 93.78 -35.01 -4.43
C ALA A 186 93.18 -35.95 -5.47
N ARG A 187 92.83 -37.17 -5.08
CA ARG A 187 92.15 -38.15 -5.92
C ARG A 187 91.23 -39.02 -5.08
N MET A 188 90.12 -39.46 -5.66
CA MET A 188 89.18 -40.37 -5.01
C MET A 188 88.55 -41.29 -6.05
N ASP A 189 88.24 -42.50 -5.59
CA ASP A 189 87.44 -43.54 -6.23
C ASP A 189 85.99 -43.38 -5.74
N ASP A 190 85.03 -43.34 -6.66
CA ASP A 190 83.59 -43.27 -6.38
C ASP A 190 83.16 -42.11 -5.43
N TYR A 191 83.64 -40.89 -5.65
CA TYR A 191 83.24 -39.75 -4.81
C TYR A 191 81.84 -39.24 -5.18
N VAL A 192 80.96 -39.11 -4.17
CA VAL A 192 79.58 -38.64 -4.37
C VAL A 192 79.48 -37.13 -4.19
N PHE A 193 79.17 -36.42 -5.27
CA PHE A 193 78.79 -35.00 -5.24
C PHE A 193 77.27 -34.86 -5.09
N GLU A 194 76.84 -34.20 -4.01
CA GLU A 194 75.43 -34.01 -3.68
C GLU A 194 74.86 -32.75 -4.34
N ALA A 195 73.59 -32.82 -4.76
CA ALA A 195 72.87 -31.72 -5.38
C ALA A 195 72.80 -30.48 -4.46
N GLY A 196 72.97 -29.30 -5.07
CA GLY A 196 72.80 -28.00 -4.40
C GLY A 196 73.97 -27.58 -3.51
N LYS A 197 75.05 -28.36 -3.45
CA LYS A 197 76.25 -28.03 -2.67
C LYS A 197 77.34 -27.40 -3.53
N VAL A 198 78.17 -26.58 -2.88
CA VAL A 198 79.37 -25.98 -3.47
C VAL A 198 80.60 -26.62 -2.83
N TYR A 199 81.38 -27.33 -3.61
CA TYR A 199 82.63 -27.98 -3.20
C TYR A 199 83.81 -27.11 -3.61
N THR A 200 84.52 -26.55 -2.64
CA THR A 200 85.69 -25.71 -2.89
C THR A 200 86.95 -26.48 -2.50
N TYR A 201 87.73 -26.86 -3.50
CA TYR A 201 89.02 -27.50 -3.35
C TYR A 201 90.13 -26.46 -3.42
N THR A 202 90.77 -26.22 -2.29
CA THR A 202 91.90 -25.29 -2.20
C THR A 202 93.20 -26.08 -2.18
N VAL A 203 94.02 -25.91 -3.22
CA VAL A 203 95.38 -26.45 -3.25
C VAL A 203 96.31 -25.43 -2.61
N SER A 204 97.08 -25.85 -1.62
CA SER A 204 98.05 -24.98 -0.93
C SER A 204 99.38 -25.69 -0.72
N LYS A 205 100.45 -24.90 -0.63
CA LYS A 205 101.79 -25.39 -0.29
C LYS A 205 101.84 -25.81 1.16
N VAL A 206 102.26 -27.05 1.43
CA VAL A 206 102.39 -27.61 2.78
C VAL A 206 103.81 -28.17 2.97
N GLY A 207 104.64 -27.44 3.70
CA GLY A 207 106.03 -27.80 3.90
C GLY A 207 106.80 -27.86 2.57
N SER A 208 107.37 -29.01 2.24
CA SER A 208 108.06 -29.26 0.97
C SER A 208 107.17 -29.85 -0.13
N GLY A 209 105.87 -30.00 0.13
CA GLY A 209 104.89 -30.53 -0.82
C GLY A 209 103.67 -29.61 -0.94
N ASP A 210 102.61 -30.13 -1.51
CA ASP A 210 101.30 -29.50 -1.62
C ASP A 210 100.20 -30.40 -1.01
N GLY A 211 99.02 -29.83 -0.90
CA GLY A 211 97.89 -30.45 -0.24
C GLY A 211 96.56 -29.83 -0.62
N VAL A 212 95.50 -30.63 -0.51
CA VAL A 212 94.12 -30.24 -0.79
C VAL A 212 93.36 -30.01 0.51
N TYR A 213 92.59 -28.93 0.54
CA TYR A 213 91.64 -28.61 1.59
C TYR A 213 90.25 -28.46 0.96
N LEU A 214 89.31 -29.32 1.35
CA LEU A 214 87.95 -29.31 0.84
C LEU A 214 87.04 -28.57 1.83
N SER A 215 86.31 -27.58 1.32
CA SER A 215 85.19 -26.94 2.02
C SER A 215 83.90 -27.21 1.26
N ILE A 216 82.88 -27.70 1.95
CA ILE A 216 81.54 -27.95 1.39
C ILE A 216 80.58 -26.92 1.97
N HIS A 217 79.97 -26.13 1.09
CA HIS A 217 78.99 -25.10 1.47
C HIS A 217 77.61 -25.47 0.96
N GLU A 218 76.61 -25.34 1.84
CA GLU A 218 75.19 -25.47 1.52
C GLU A 218 74.55 -24.07 1.58
N HIS A 219 73.82 -23.69 0.53
CA HIS A 219 73.13 -22.40 0.51
C HIS A 219 72.02 -22.36 1.57
N SER A 220 72.08 -21.38 2.46
CA SER A 220 71.03 -21.11 3.44
C SER A 220 70.20 -19.90 3.03
N TYR A 221 68.90 -19.94 3.33
CA TYR A 221 67.97 -18.83 3.08
C TYR A 221 67.19 -18.44 4.34
N SER A 222 67.53 -19.03 5.49
CA SER A 222 66.72 -18.97 6.70
C SER A 222 66.56 -17.56 7.27
N ASN A 223 67.55 -16.69 7.08
CA ASN A 223 67.50 -15.27 7.45
C ASN A 223 67.64 -14.36 6.22
N SER A 224 67.39 -14.88 5.01
CA SER A 224 67.56 -14.13 3.77
C SER A 224 66.60 -12.94 3.73
N ILE A 225 67.16 -11.74 3.58
CA ILE A 225 66.40 -10.53 3.29
C ILE A 225 65.88 -10.68 1.87
N TRP A 226 64.56 -10.57 1.69
CA TRP A 226 63.97 -10.59 0.36
C TRP A 226 64.48 -9.42 -0.47
N ASN A 227 65.17 -9.73 -1.55
CA ASN A 227 65.53 -8.76 -2.58
C ASN A 227 64.28 -8.51 -3.43
N SER A 228 64.13 -7.27 -3.92
CA SER A 228 62.97 -6.89 -4.72
C SER A 228 63.28 -5.79 -5.72
N ASP A 229 62.60 -5.84 -6.86
CA ASP A 229 62.55 -4.81 -7.88
C ASP A 229 61.15 -4.75 -8.50
N GLU A 230 60.95 -4.03 -9.61
CA GLU A 230 59.65 -3.93 -10.28
C GLU A 230 59.12 -5.27 -10.85
N SER A 231 60.01 -6.22 -11.15
CA SER A 231 59.68 -7.50 -11.78
C SER A 231 59.28 -8.59 -10.79
N GLY A 232 59.68 -8.45 -9.52
CA GLY A 232 59.35 -9.41 -8.47
C GLY A 232 60.32 -9.37 -7.30
N HIS A 233 60.32 -10.45 -6.52
CA HIS A 233 61.20 -10.65 -5.38
C HIS A 233 61.89 -12.02 -5.44
N TRP A 234 63.10 -12.08 -4.90
CA TRP A 234 63.93 -13.29 -4.86
C TRP A 234 64.76 -13.33 -3.58
N GLN A 235 65.34 -14.50 -3.32
CA GLN A 235 66.28 -14.72 -2.23
C GLN A 235 67.66 -15.07 -2.79
N GLU A 236 68.66 -14.83 -1.98
CA GLU A 236 70.04 -15.25 -2.20
C GLU A 236 70.56 -15.84 -0.89
N CYS A 237 71.66 -16.57 -0.95
CA CYS A 237 72.29 -17.18 0.23
C CYS A 237 72.58 -16.09 1.27
N ASP A 238 72.14 -16.34 2.51
CA ASP A 238 72.31 -15.43 3.64
C ASP A 238 73.69 -15.53 4.31
N ASP A 239 74.53 -16.49 3.89
CA ASP A 239 75.92 -16.57 4.33
C ASP A 239 76.76 -15.42 3.74
N THR A 240 77.40 -14.66 4.64
CA THR A 240 78.29 -13.55 4.28
C THR A 240 79.51 -14.02 3.48
N ASN A 241 79.97 -15.25 3.70
CA ASN A 241 81.13 -15.83 3.03
C ASN A 241 80.76 -16.89 1.98
N CYS A 242 79.54 -16.82 1.41
CA CYS A 242 79.08 -17.75 0.39
C CYS A 242 80.07 -17.80 -0.80
N PRO A 243 80.71 -18.96 -1.09
CA PRO A 243 81.72 -19.09 -2.12
C PRO A 243 81.16 -18.97 -3.56
N ASP A 244 79.85 -19.18 -3.74
CA ASP A 244 79.17 -18.99 -5.02
C ASP A 244 77.79 -18.34 -4.86
N LYS A 245 77.79 -17.08 -4.40
CA LYS A 245 76.56 -16.32 -4.17
C LYS A 245 75.71 -16.17 -5.43
N ALA A 246 76.31 -16.10 -6.61
CA ALA A 246 75.58 -16.01 -7.88
C ALA A 246 74.69 -17.24 -8.15
N SER A 247 75.17 -18.45 -7.79
CA SER A 247 74.37 -19.69 -7.93
C SER A 247 73.23 -19.82 -6.92
N SER A 248 73.26 -19.02 -5.84
CA SER A 248 72.24 -19.06 -4.80
C SER A 248 70.99 -18.23 -5.11
N VAL A 249 70.99 -17.48 -6.21
CA VAL A 249 69.88 -16.60 -6.56
C VAL A 249 68.68 -17.45 -6.96
N THR A 250 67.59 -17.36 -6.18
CA THR A 250 66.36 -18.09 -6.49
C THR A 250 65.61 -17.46 -7.66
N ALA A 251 64.71 -18.23 -8.27
CA ALA A 251 63.85 -17.71 -9.32
C ALA A 251 63.01 -16.54 -8.80
N LYS A 252 62.94 -15.45 -9.56
CA LYS A 252 62.11 -14.30 -9.22
C LYS A 252 60.65 -14.71 -9.18
N THR A 253 59.99 -14.36 -8.08
CA THR A 253 58.55 -14.54 -7.88
C THR A 253 57.85 -13.19 -8.05
N ALA A 254 56.74 -13.16 -8.79
CA ALA A 254 55.97 -11.93 -8.98
C ALA A 254 55.42 -11.40 -7.65
N HIS A 255 55.24 -10.08 -7.56
CA HIS A 255 54.65 -9.48 -6.36
C HIS A 255 53.21 -9.90 -6.17
N ILE A 256 52.88 -10.20 -4.92
CA ILE A 256 51.52 -10.46 -4.46
C ILE A 256 51.15 -9.42 -3.41
N SER A 257 50.02 -8.74 -3.62
CA SER A 257 49.44 -7.80 -2.65
C SER A 257 48.03 -8.19 -2.29
N ASN A 258 47.69 -7.99 -1.03
CA ASN A 258 46.31 -7.88 -0.57
C ASN A 258 45.84 -6.44 -0.83
N ASP A 259 45.51 -6.15 -2.09
CA ASP A 259 44.87 -4.88 -2.43
C ASP A 259 43.55 -4.75 -1.65
N ASP A 260 43.45 -3.74 -0.80
CA ASP A 260 42.27 -3.44 0.02
C ASP A 260 41.19 -2.67 -0.77
N ALA A 261 41.44 -2.47 -2.08
CA ALA A 261 40.60 -1.68 -2.98
C ALA A 261 40.43 -0.22 -2.52
N ASP A 262 41.40 0.31 -1.77
CA ASP A 262 41.49 1.71 -1.39
C ASP A 262 42.67 2.35 -2.14
N CYS A 263 42.38 3.25 -3.08
CA CYS A 263 43.42 3.90 -3.87
C CYS A 263 44.30 4.89 -3.07
N THR A 264 43.98 5.18 -1.81
CA THR A 264 44.81 5.99 -0.91
C THR A 264 45.77 5.14 -0.09
N THR A 265 45.50 3.84 0.04
CA THR A 265 46.44 2.87 0.61
C THR A 265 47.46 2.47 -0.45
N ALA A 266 48.75 2.40 -0.07
CA ALA A 266 49.76 1.86 -0.96
C ALA A 266 49.63 0.33 -1.05
N ALA A 267 49.57 -0.21 -2.27
CA ALA A 267 49.62 -1.64 -2.48
C ALA A 267 51.08 -2.10 -2.34
N THR A 268 51.36 -2.81 -1.25
CA THR A 268 52.69 -3.35 -0.96
C THR A 268 52.69 -4.87 -1.06
N CYS A 269 53.81 -5.44 -1.47
CA CYS A 269 53.97 -6.88 -1.48
C CYS A 269 54.00 -7.41 -0.05
N ASN A 270 53.13 -8.36 0.28
CA ASN A 270 53.03 -8.93 1.62
C ASN A 270 54.21 -9.85 2.00
N VAL A 271 55.10 -10.17 1.05
CA VAL A 271 56.31 -10.99 1.26
C VAL A 271 57.54 -10.12 1.49
N CYS A 272 57.85 -9.23 0.54
CA CYS A 272 59.10 -8.45 0.54
C CYS A 272 58.93 -6.97 0.92
N GLY A 273 57.69 -6.48 1.04
CA GLY A 273 57.41 -5.07 1.36
C GLY A 273 57.59 -4.09 0.19
N TYR A 274 57.91 -4.57 -1.02
CA TYR A 274 58.03 -3.74 -2.21
C TYR A 274 56.71 -3.01 -2.51
N THR A 275 56.76 -1.71 -2.79
CA THR A 275 55.58 -0.91 -3.16
C THR A 275 55.23 -1.13 -4.63
N ILE A 276 54.19 -1.93 -4.89
CA ILE A 276 53.69 -2.24 -6.23
C ILE A 276 53.00 -1.02 -6.84
N ALA A 277 52.16 -0.35 -6.03
CA ALA A 277 51.49 0.89 -6.41
C ALA A 277 51.46 1.85 -5.22
N ALA A 278 51.84 3.11 -5.46
CA ALA A 278 51.77 4.14 -4.44
C ALA A 278 50.31 4.53 -4.16
N GLY A 279 49.98 4.72 -2.88
CA GLY A 279 48.71 5.30 -2.47
C GLY A 279 48.61 6.76 -2.89
N ARG A 280 47.42 7.18 -3.30
CA ARG A 280 47.09 8.57 -3.62
C ARG A 280 46.88 9.37 -2.34
N SER A 281 47.09 10.69 -2.39
CA SER A 281 46.84 11.57 -1.25
C SER A 281 45.36 11.70 -0.87
N GLU A 282 44.46 11.48 -1.84
CA GLU A 282 43.02 11.59 -1.67
C GLU A 282 42.26 10.78 -2.74
N HIS A 283 40.98 10.50 -2.47
CA HIS A 283 40.08 9.91 -3.44
C HIS A 283 39.61 10.94 -4.47
N ALA A 284 39.60 10.56 -5.74
CA ALA A 284 38.94 11.31 -6.80
C ALA A 284 37.49 10.84 -6.91
N PHE A 285 36.59 11.45 -6.14
CA PHE A 285 35.16 11.15 -6.22
C PHE A 285 34.53 11.82 -7.45
N GLY A 286 33.67 11.07 -8.15
CA GLY A 286 32.87 11.59 -9.26
C GLY A 286 31.68 12.46 -8.81
N GLU A 287 30.78 12.72 -9.74
CA GLU A 287 29.56 13.49 -9.50
C GLU A 287 28.60 12.78 -8.53
N TRP A 288 27.85 13.57 -7.76
CA TRP A 288 26.81 13.05 -6.85
C TRP A 288 25.63 12.48 -7.63
N GLN A 289 25.19 11.28 -7.25
CA GLN A 289 24.04 10.59 -7.84
C GLN A 289 23.01 10.23 -6.77
N HIS A 290 21.79 9.90 -7.16
CA HIS A 290 20.79 9.42 -6.20
C HIS A 290 21.21 8.07 -5.61
N ASP A 291 20.94 7.88 -4.32
CA ASP A 291 21.15 6.59 -3.66
C ASP A 291 19.84 5.81 -3.58
N ASP A 292 19.73 4.73 -4.37
CA ASP A 292 18.57 3.82 -4.33
C ASP A 292 18.47 3.02 -3.03
N ALA A 293 19.59 2.81 -2.33
CA ALA A 293 19.62 2.04 -1.09
C ALA A 293 19.14 2.86 0.11
N ALA A 294 19.24 4.19 0.05
CA ALA A 294 18.89 5.09 1.15
C ALA A 294 18.09 6.30 0.66
N ALA A 295 16.77 6.24 0.85
CA ALA A 295 15.86 7.31 0.48
C ALA A 295 16.28 8.68 1.06
N GLY A 296 16.37 9.70 0.20
CA GLY A 296 16.76 11.05 0.59
C GLY A 296 18.27 11.26 0.78
N MET A 297 19.10 10.36 0.26
CA MET A 297 20.55 10.50 0.23
C MET A 297 21.07 10.52 -1.21
N HIS A 298 22.24 11.15 -1.39
CA HIS A 298 23.04 11.04 -2.59
C HIS A 298 24.34 10.28 -2.27
N ILE A 299 24.86 9.58 -3.27
CA ILE A 299 26.09 8.79 -3.22
C ILE A 299 27.02 9.23 -4.34
N ARG A 300 28.33 9.30 -4.05
CA ARG A 300 29.37 9.37 -5.08
C ARG A 300 30.45 8.36 -4.81
N LYS A 301 31.02 7.80 -5.88
CA LYS A 301 32.04 6.75 -5.84
C LYS A 301 33.36 7.30 -6.35
N CYS A 302 34.46 6.76 -5.85
CA CYS A 302 35.79 7.03 -6.38
C CYS A 302 35.85 6.53 -7.83
N GLU A 303 36.37 7.34 -8.75
CA GLU A 303 36.52 6.99 -10.16
C GLU A 303 37.86 6.30 -10.46
N THR A 304 38.73 6.18 -9.45
CA THR A 304 40.00 5.49 -9.59
C THR A 304 39.75 4.00 -9.82
N ASN A 305 40.28 3.45 -10.93
CA ASN A 305 40.11 2.05 -11.28
C ASN A 305 40.59 1.12 -10.14
N GLY A 306 39.77 0.13 -9.79
CA GLY A 306 40.03 -0.79 -8.68
C GLY A 306 39.66 -0.26 -7.29
N CYS A 307 39.27 1.02 -7.15
CA CYS A 307 38.88 1.58 -5.86
C CYS A 307 37.39 1.40 -5.57
N ASN A 308 37.06 1.00 -4.34
CA ASN A 308 35.70 0.80 -3.85
C ASN A 308 35.22 1.89 -2.90
N ALA A 309 35.99 2.96 -2.67
CA ALA A 309 35.61 4.04 -1.78
C ALA A 309 34.36 4.79 -2.29
N SER A 310 33.44 5.08 -1.37
CA SER A 310 32.22 5.83 -1.64
C SER A 310 31.83 6.65 -0.43
N GLU A 311 31.16 7.78 -0.65
CA GLU A 311 30.59 8.58 0.41
C GLU A 311 29.14 8.93 0.13
N THR A 312 28.41 9.21 1.21
CA THR A 312 26.98 9.56 1.16
C THR A 312 26.75 10.88 1.86
N ALA A 313 25.77 11.64 1.38
CA ALA A 313 25.28 12.82 2.06
C ALA A 313 23.78 13.00 1.84
N LYS A 314 23.16 13.75 2.76
CA LYS A 314 21.70 13.94 2.77
C LYS A 314 21.30 14.93 1.67
N CYS A 315 20.19 14.65 1.00
CA CYS A 315 19.58 15.60 0.08
C CYS A 315 19.22 16.91 0.81
N SER A 316 19.52 18.03 0.16
CA SER A 316 19.27 19.38 0.64
C SER A 316 18.75 20.27 -0.50
N GLY A 317 18.16 21.41 -0.13
CA GLY A 317 17.60 22.37 -1.08
C GLY A 317 16.15 22.12 -1.48
N GLY A 318 15.58 23.06 -2.23
CA GLY A 318 14.18 23.00 -2.66
C GLY A 318 13.13 23.23 -1.56
N LYS A 319 11.87 23.38 -1.97
CA LYS A 319 10.74 23.62 -1.06
C LYS A 319 9.58 22.65 -1.40
N ALA A 320 9.21 21.80 -0.46
CA ALA A 320 8.05 20.91 -0.61
C ALA A 320 6.72 21.69 -0.55
N THR A 321 5.71 21.21 -1.25
CA THR A 321 4.34 21.75 -1.32
C THR A 321 3.32 20.73 -0.79
N CYS A 322 2.03 21.09 -0.78
CA CYS A 322 0.91 20.20 -0.46
C CYS A 322 0.80 18.98 -1.39
N THR A 323 1.42 19.02 -2.57
CA THR A 323 1.27 18.00 -3.64
C THR A 323 2.60 17.47 -4.17
N GLU A 324 3.71 18.20 -3.96
CA GLU A 324 5.03 17.83 -4.47
C GLU A 324 6.09 17.88 -3.37
N LYS A 325 6.99 16.90 -3.37
CA LYS A 325 8.13 16.87 -2.44
C LYS A 325 9.19 17.91 -2.83
N ALA A 326 10.11 18.22 -1.92
CA ALA A 326 11.24 19.08 -2.25
C ALA A 326 12.13 18.38 -3.30
N LYS A 327 12.61 19.11 -4.30
CA LYS A 327 13.62 18.61 -5.23
C LYS A 327 15.01 18.97 -4.70
N CYS A 328 15.89 17.99 -4.64
CA CYS A 328 17.28 18.23 -4.21
C CYS A 328 17.99 19.08 -5.25
N GLU A 329 18.72 20.11 -4.80
CA GLU A 329 19.48 20.99 -5.71
C GLU A 329 20.72 20.32 -6.31
N VAL A 330 21.16 19.20 -5.72
CA VAL A 330 22.35 18.45 -6.17
C VAL A 330 21.98 17.39 -7.20
N CYS A 331 21.09 16.44 -6.86
CA CYS A 331 20.74 15.33 -7.74
C CYS A 331 19.42 15.52 -8.51
N GLY A 332 18.63 16.56 -8.21
CA GLY A 332 17.35 16.83 -8.89
C GLY A 332 16.17 15.96 -8.45
N GLU A 333 16.42 14.89 -7.69
CA GLU A 333 15.39 13.95 -7.24
C GLU A 333 14.51 14.51 -6.12
N SER A 334 13.30 13.95 -6.02
CA SER A 334 12.30 14.33 -5.01
C SER A 334 12.57 13.65 -3.67
N TYR A 335 12.65 14.42 -2.59
CA TYR A 335 12.99 13.91 -1.25
C TYR A 335 12.18 14.55 -0.12
N GLY A 336 12.22 13.92 1.05
CA GLY A 336 11.49 14.34 2.24
C GLY A 336 9.98 14.08 2.15
N ASP A 337 9.25 14.71 3.07
CA ASP A 337 7.79 14.66 3.13
C ASP A 337 7.17 15.87 2.41
N LEU A 338 5.92 15.69 1.97
CA LEU A 338 5.10 16.82 1.52
C LEU A 338 4.96 17.84 2.66
N ASN A 339 4.81 19.12 2.32
CA ASN A 339 4.54 20.15 3.31
C ASN A 339 3.03 20.44 3.34
N PRO A 340 2.29 19.98 4.37
CA PRO A 340 0.84 20.12 4.41
C PRO A 340 0.36 21.56 4.48
N SER A 341 1.21 22.50 4.90
CA SER A 341 0.88 23.92 5.07
C SER A 341 1.25 24.79 3.87
N ASN A 342 2.04 24.27 2.93
CA ASN A 342 2.48 25.03 1.75
C ASN A 342 1.60 24.72 0.54
N HIS A 343 0.43 25.36 0.50
CA HIS A 343 -0.55 25.16 -0.56
C HIS A 343 -0.22 25.94 -1.83
N THR A 344 -0.39 25.30 -2.99
CA THR A 344 -0.27 25.93 -4.33
C THR A 344 -1.63 26.26 -4.95
N GLY A 345 -2.70 25.72 -4.38
CA GLY A 345 -4.08 25.88 -4.83
C GLY A 345 -4.83 27.03 -4.15
N THR A 346 -6.13 27.07 -4.36
CA THR A 346 -7.06 28.00 -3.71
C THR A 346 -8.10 27.24 -2.89
N GLU A 347 -8.68 27.91 -1.90
CA GLU A 347 -9.78 27.33 -1.12
C GLU A 347 -11.10 27.44 -1.88
N GLU A 348 -11.83 26.34 -1.95
CA GLU A 348 -13.13 26.25 -2.61
C GLU A 348 -14.21 25.78 -1.63
N TRP A 349 -15.40 26.37 -1.75
CA TRP A 349 -16.58 25.96 -1.01
C TRP A 349 -17.23 24.75 -1.68
N ILE A 350 -17.46 23.70 -0.90
CA ILE A 350 -18.28 22.56 -1.29
C ILE A 350 -19.57 22.64 -0.47
N GLN A 351 -20.69 22.83 -1.16
CA GLN A 351 -21.98 23.11 -0.56
C GLN A 351 -22.98 22.00 -0.93
N THR A 352 -23.84 21.65 0.02
CA THR A 352 -25.02 20.82 -0.18
C THR A 352 -26.24 21.54 0.38
N ALA A 353 -27.44 20.97 0.24
CA ALA A 353 -28.66 21.53 0.82
C ALA A 353 -28.59 21.72 2.36
N ASP A 354 -27.84 20.86 3.04
CA ASP A 354 -27.82 20.80 4.52
C ASP A 354 -26.51 21.28 5.15
N THR A 355 -25.41 21.25 4.41
CA THR A 355 -24.06 21.48 4.96
C THR A 355 -23.15 22.22 3.99
N HIS A 356 -22.08 22.81 4.52
CA HIS A 356 -20.97 23.32 3.74
C HIS A 356 -19.63 22.88 4.35
N GLU A 357 -18.60 22.80 3.51
CA GLU A 357 -17.20 22.62 3.91
C GLU A 357 -16.31 23.45 2.97
N LYS A 358 -15.13 23.86 3.44
CA LYS A 358 -14.14 24.55 2.58
C LYS A 358 -12.86 23.72 2.53
N LYS A 359 -12.37 23.46 1.32
CA LYS A 359 -11.18 22.63 1.08
C LYS A 359 -10.22 23.32 0.13
N TRP A 360 -8.92 23.03 0.29
CA TRP A 360 -7.92 23.39 -0.70
C TRP A 360 -8.06 22.52 -1.94
N ASN A 361 -8.18 23.12 -3.12
CA ASN A 361 -8.28 22.37 -4.37
C ASN A 361 -6.98 21.62 -4.74
N CYS A 362 -5.81 21.98 -4.18
CA CYS A 362 -4.55 21.26 -4.43
C CYS A 362 -4.51 19.87 -3.77
N CYS A 363 -4.94 19.76 -2.52
CA CYS A 363 -4.72 18.56 -1.70
C CYS A 363 -5.96 18.07 -0.95
N SER A 364 -7.12 18.69 -1.18
CA SER A 364 -8.39 18.41 -0.49
C SER A 364 -8.33 18.56 1.04
N LEU A 365 -7.28 19.19 1.58
CA LEU A 365 -7.18 19.48 3.01
C LEU A 365 -8.33 20.40 3.41
N VAL A 366 -9.04 20.01 4.47
CA VAL A 366 -10.17 20.75 5.02
C VAL A 366 -9.65 21.97 5.77
N SER A 367 -10.00 23.16 5.31
CA SER A 367 -9.69 24.43 6.01
C SER A 367 -10.87 24.92 6.86
N VAL A 368 -12.10 24.64 6.43
CA VAL A 368 -13.31 24.80 7.23
C VAL A 368 -14.02 23.47 7.30
N ALA A 369 -14.15 22.94 8.52
CA ALA A 369 -14.82 21.68 8.78
C ALA A 369 -16.27 21.68 8.27
N LYS A 370 -16.78 20.49 7.97
CA LYS A 370 -18.15 20.31 7.52
C LYS A 370 -19.13 20.72 8.63
N GLU A 371 -19.91 21.75 8.36
CA GLU A 371 -20.86 22.34 9.30
C GLU A 371 -22.24 22.47 8.64
N LYS A 372 -23.29 22.56 9.46
CA LYS A 372 -24.64 22.86 8.97
C LYS A 372 -24.74 24.34 8.58
N HIS A 373 -25.67 24.66 7.71
CA HIS A 373 -25.93 26.07 7.36
C HIS A 373 -26.51 26.85 8.54
N GLU A 374 -25.94 28.02 8.78
CA GLU A 374 -26.53 29.05 9.61
C GLU A 374 -27.24 30.06 8.71
N TRP A 375 -28.57 30.11 8.81
CA TRP A 375 -29.42 30.85 7.89
C TRP A 375 -29.70 32.28 8.37
N LYS A 376 -29.70 33.22 7.44
CA LYS A 376 -30.32 34.54 7.60
C LYS A 376 -30.98 34.92 6.28
N ASP A 377 -32.27 35.21 6.34
CA ASP A 377 -33.08 35.58 5.17
C ASP A 377 -32.95 34.59 3.98
N GLY A 378 -32.86 33.29 4.28
CA GLY A 378 -32.74 32.22 3.28
C GLY A 378 -31.33 32.04 2.68
N VAL A 379 -30.32 32.76 3.16
CA VAL A 379 -28.92 32.63 2.70
C VAL A 379 -28.02 32.19 3.85
N CYS A 380 -27.10 31.27 3.59
CA CYS A 380 -26.10 30.86 4.58
C CYS A 380 -25.10 31.99 4.83
N GLN A 381 -24.95 32.42 6.09
CA GLN A 381 -24.08 33.55 6.45
C GLN A 381 -22.59 33.31 6.14
N LYS A 382 -22.15 32.04 6.11
CA LYS A 382 -20.73 31.67 6.01
C LYS A 382 -20.28 31.40 4.59
N CYS A 383 -21.08 30.65 3.82
CA CYS A 383 -20.72 30.22 2.47
C CYS A 383 -21.54 30.89 1.35
N GLY A 384 -22.60 31.64 1.69
CA GLY A 384 -23.45 32.32 0.70
C GLY A 384 -24.39 31.39 -0.08
N TYR A 385 -24.54 30.13 0.33
CA TYR A 385 -25.50 29.19 -0.29
C TYR A 385 -26.94 29.68 -0.10
N ASN A 386 -27.72 29.71 -1.18
CA ASN A 386 -29.14 30.04 -1.13
C ASN A 386 -29.97 28.80 -0.81
N CYS A 387 -30.81 28.89 0.23
CA CYS A 387 -31.70 27.81 0.62
C CYS A 387 -32.71 27.51 -0.49
N GLU A 388 -32.75 26.26 -0.95
CA GLU A 388 -33.87 25.77 -1.76
C GLU A 388 -35.05 25.51 -0.83
N HIS A 389 -36.06 26.37 -0.90
CA HIS A 389 -37.19 26.29 0.02
C HIS A 389 -38.06 25.06 -0.25
N SER A 390 -38.27 24.26 0.79
CA SER A 390 -39.17 23.11 0.80
C SER A 390 -39.89 22.98 2.15
N GLY A 391 -41.00 22.24 2.16
CA GLY A 391 -41.83 21.99 3.33
C GLY A 391 -42.77 23.15 3.70
N GLY A 392 -43.65 22.93 4.68
CA GLY A 392 -44.71 23.88 5.04
C GLY A 392 -45.90 23.86 4.07
N THR A 393 -47.03 24.40 4.55
CA THR A 393 -48.29 24.47 3.78
C THR A 393 -48.80 25.90 3.81
N ALA A 394 -48.91 26.54 2.64
CA ALA A 394 -49.52 27.87 2.54
C ALA A 394 -51.04 27.79 2.77
N THR A 395 -51.61 28.84 3.35
CA THR A 395 -53.05 29.06 3.50
C THR A 395 -53.48 30.27 2.64
N CYS A 396 -54.77 30.61 2.66
CA CYS A 396 -55.26 31.78 1.96
C CYS A 396 -54.83 33.13 2.58
N HIS A 397 -54.05 33.12 3.66
CA HIS A 397 -53.58 34.32 4.37
C HIS A 397 -52.17 34.19 4.98
N GLU A 398 -51.54 33.03 4.91
CA GLU A 398 -50.17 32.76 5.39
C GLU A 398 -49.38 32.01 4.30
N LYS A 399 -48.12 32.40 4.08
CA LYS A 399 -47.23 31.71 3.13
C LYS A 399 -46.69 30.41 3.73
N ALA A 400 -46.14 29.53 2.90
CA ALA A 400 -45.46 28.35 3.41
C ALA A 400 -44.17 28.78 4.13
N VAL A 401 -43.89 28.17 5.28
CA VAL A 401 -42.65 28.39 6.03
C VAL A 401 -41.70 27.25 5.74
N CYS A 402 -40.50 27.57 5.24
CA CYS A 402 -39.49 26.58 4.91
C CYS A 402 -39.04 25.83 6.17
N THR A 403 -39.06 24.50 6.14
CA THR A 403 -38.68 23.68 7.29
C THR A 403 -37.18 23.79 7.63
N SER A 404 -36.34 24.09 6.63
CA SER A 404 -34.88 24.16 6.82
C SER A 404 -34.40 25.51 7.33
N CYS A 405 -34.87 26.62 6.76
CA CYS A 405 -34.36 27.96 7.08
C CYS A 405 -35.36 28.85 7.84
N GLY A 406 -36.61 28.41 8.02
CA GLY A 406 -37.65 29.16 8.74
C GLY A 406 -38.18 30.40 8.01
N ALA A 407 -37.74 30.67 6.78
CA ALA A 407 -38.23 31.79 5.99
C ALA A 407 -39.58 31.47 5.34
N GLU A 408 -40.45 32.48 5.25
CA GLU A 408 -41.67 32.42 4.44
C GLU A 408 -41.33 32.43 2.95
N TYR A 409 -41.99 31.58 2.17
CA TYR A 409 -41.73 31.45 0.74
C TYR A 409 -42.98 31.03 -0.05
N GLY A 410 -42.91 31.20 -1.36
CA GLY A 410 -44.01 30.89 -2.28
C GLY A 410 -45.16 31.89 -2.24
N GLU A 411 -46.26 31.50 -2.87
CA GLU A 411 -47.51 32.27 -2.94
C GLU A 411 -48.53 31.77 -1.91
N TYR A 412 -49.51 32.61 -1.57
CA TYR A 412 -50.66 32.20 -0.78
C TYR A 412 -51.48 31.13 -1.51
N ASN A 413 -52.04 30.18 -0.76
CA ASN A 413 -52.92 29.16 -1.34
C ASN A 413 -54.39 29.62 -1.22
N SER A 414 -54.94 30.12 -2.32
CA SER A 414 -56.32 30.64 -2.38
C SER A 414 -57.42 29.61 -2.09
N ASP A 415 -57.10 28.32 -2.14
CA ASP A 415 -58.06 27.22 -1.94
C ASP A 415 -57.93 26.58 -0.56
N ASN A 416 -56.81 26.79 0.14
CA ASN A 416 -56.63 26.31 1.50
C ASN A 416 -57.22 27.30 2.52
N HIS A 417 -58.47 27.04 2.92
CA HIS A 417 -59.19 27.80 3.93
C HIS A 417 -59.10 27.19 5.35
N ALA A 418 -58.04 26.45 5.66
CA ALA A 418 -57.75 26.04 7.02
C ALA A 418 -57.64 27.27 7.94
N GLY A 419 -58.49 27.36 8.97
CA GLY A 419 -58.55 28.51 9.87
C GLY A 419 -59.96 28.79 10.39
N GLU A 420 -60.13 29.95 11.05
CA GLU A 420 -61.41 30.34 11.61
C GLU A 420 -62.47 30.65 10.56
N THR A 421 -63.72 30.28 10.85
CA THR A 421 -64.89 30.57 10.02
C THR A 421 -65.90 31.41 10.77
N GLU A 422 -66.81 32.05 10.03
CA GLU A 422 -67.92 32.82 10.60
C GLU A 422 -69.23 32.63 9.82
N VAL A 423 -70.36 32.79 10.50
CA VAL A 423 -71.69 32.65 9.91
C VAL A 423 -72.33 34.02 9.71
N ARG A 424 -72.72 34.33 8.48
CA ARG A 424 -73.38 35.60 8.10
C ARG A 424 -74.83 35.35 7.65
N LYS A 425 -75.68 36.38 7.70
CA LYS A 425 -77.08 36.38 7.21
C LYS A 425 -78.03 35.38 7.89
N LYS A 426 -77.71 34.88 9.08
CA LYS A 426 -78.60 34.00 9.86
C LYS A 426 -79.86 34.76 10.29
N GLN A 427 -81.03 34.16 10.07
CA GLN A 427 -82.34 34.71 10.44
C GLN A 427 -83.22 33.61 11.02
N SER A 428 -83.95 33.89 12.11
CA SER A 428 -84.88 32.93 12.70
C SER A 428 -86.22 32.92 11.95
N ALA A 429 -86.84 31.74 11.84
CA ALA A 429 -88.17 31.59 11.23
C ALA A 429 -89.27 32.13 12.17
N THR A 430 -90.26 32.84 11.60
CA THR A 430 -91.44 33.35 12.31
C THR A 430 -92.68 32.49 12.02
N CYS A 431 -93.86 32.87 12.53
CA CYS A 431 -95.12 32.17 12.25
C CYS A 431 -95.55 32.27 10.77
N THR A 432 -95.13 33.33 10.06
CA THR A 432 -95.55 33.61 8.67
C THR A 432 -94.40 33.71 7.66
N LYS A 433 -93.15 33.85 8.12
CA LYS A 433 -91.96 33.96 7.25
C LYS A 433 -90.93 32.88 7.56
N ASP A 434 -90.38 32.28 6.51
CA ASP A 434 -89.26 31.36 6.60
C ASP A 434 -88.02 32.08 7.19
N GLY A 435 -87.21 31.35 7.95
CA GLY A 435 -85.89 31.77 8.42
C GLY A 435 -84.76 31.19 7.54
N TYR A 436 -83.52 31.48 7.91
CA TYR A 436 -82.32 31.05 7.21
C TYR A 436 -81.18 30.71 8.18
N THR A 437 -80.52 29.57 8.02
CA THR A 437 -79.46 29.15 8.97
C THR A 437 -78.17 29.99 8.88
N GLY A 438 -78.00 30.76 7.80
CA GLY A 438 -76.82 31.59 7.55
C GLY A 438 -75.75 30.89 6.73
N ASP A 439 -74.96 31.68 6.00
CA ASP A 439 -73.85 31.27 5.14
C ASP A 439 -72.54 31.23 5.93
N THR A 440 -71.67 30.25 5.68
CA THR A 440 -70.34 30.15 6.31
C THR A 440 -69.26 30.79 5.43
N TYR A 441 -68.43 31.66 6.00
CA TYR A 441 -67.32 32.35 5.32
C TYR A 441 -65.98 32.06 6.02
N CYS A 442 -64.88 32.07 5.27
CA CYS A 442 -63.52 32.05 5.81
C CYS A 442 -63.18 33.43 6.37
N LYS A 443 -62.71 33.53 7.62
CA LYS A 443 -62.30 34.82 8.19
C LYS A 443 -61.02 35.37 7.55
N GLY A 444 -60.12 34.50 7.11
CA GLY A 444 -58.82 34.91 6.53
C GLY A 444 -58.94 35.63 5.19
N CYS A 445 -59.76 35.14 4.26
CA CYS A 445 -59.91 35.72 2.92
C CYS A 445 -61.32 36.24 2.58
N GLY A 446 -62.30 36.04 3.46
CA GLY A 446 -63.68 36.49 3.24
C GLY A 446 -64.47 35.70 2.18
N LYS A 447 -63.92 34.62 1.61
CA LYS A 447 -64.63 33.75 0.64
C LYS A 447 -65.75 32.97 1.32
N LYS A 448 -66.89 32.84 0.64
CA LYS A 448 -68.01 32.01 1.08
C LYS A 448 -67.63 30.53 0.91
N LEU A 449 -67.65 29.77 2.01
CA LEU A 449 -67.31 28.34 2.04
C LEU A 449 -68.54 27.47 1.81
N SER A 450 -69.68 27.84 2.39
CA SER A 450 -70.92 27.07 2.25
C SER A 450 -72.14 27.97 2.40
N SER A 451 -73.24 27.57 1.78
CA SER A 451 -74.54 28.26 1.90
C SER A 451 -75.36 27.67 3.04
N GLY A 452 -76.10 28.52 3.75
CA GLY A 452 -77.12 28.07 4.69
C GLY A 452 -78.37 27.49 4.01
N SER A 453 -79.27 26.96 4.81
CA SER A 453 -80.55 26.37 4.38
C SER A 453 -81.74 27.16 4.90
N VAL A 454 -82.85 27.11 4.16
CA VAL A 454 -84.12 27.72 4.55
C VAL A 454 -84.77 26.93 5.68
N VAL A 455 -85.23 27.62 6.72
CA VAL A 455 -86.01 27.04 7.83
C VAL A 455 -87.46 27.48 7.65
N LYS A 456 -88.39 26.54 7.43
CA LYS A 456 -89.80 26.87 7.14
C LYS A 456 -90.50 27.61 8.29
N ALA A 457 -91.44 28.49 7.94
CA ALA A 457 -92.29 29.21 8.88
C ALA A 457 -93.05 28.26 9.83
N LYS A 458 -93.25 28.69 11.08
CA LYS A 458 -93.77 27.85 12.17
C LYS A 458 -95.30 27.65 12.16
N GLY A 459 -96.04 28.45 11.39
CA GLY A 459 -97.52 28.42 11.33
C GLY A 459 -98.24 29.10 12.50
N HIS A 460 -99.56 29.29 12.38
CA HIS A 460 -100.43 29.87 13.41
C HIS A 460 -100.99 28.79 14.37
N LYS A 461 -101.17 29.14 15.65
CA LYS A 461 -101.75 28.29 16.71
C LYS A 461 -102.64 29.13 17.65
N GLY A 462 -103.72 28.53 18.19
CA GLY A 462 -104.59 29.12 19.24
C GLY A 462 -105.73 30.02 18.74
N GLY A 463 -106.72 30.32 19.60
CA GLY A 463 -107.91 31.16 19.28
C GLY A 463 -109.19 30.40 18.85
N ILE A 464 -110.36 31.02 19.07
CA ILE A 464 -111.70 30.51 18.70
C ILE A 464 -112.37 31.54 17.78
N ALA A 465 -112.99 31.09 16.69
CA ALA A 465 -113.76 31.95 15.79
C ALA A 465 -115.23 32.09 16.27
N THR A 466 -115.84 33.23 15.99
CA THR A 466 -117.25 33.54 16.30
C THR A 466 -118.04 33.76 15.01
N CYS A 467 -119.35 33.96 15.11
CA CYS A 467 -120.22 34.26 13.96
C CYS A 467 -119.92 35.60 13.25
N SER A 468 -119.03 36.43 13.81
CA SER A 468 -118.62 37.71 13.25
C SER A 468 -117.09 37.94 13.19
N GLU A 469 -116.27 37.17 13.93
CA GLU A 469 -114.81 37.32 13.96
C GLU A 469 -114.05 36.00 13.73
N LYS A 470 -112.90 36.07 13.03
CA LYS A 470 -111.97 34.94 12.84
C LYS A 470 -111.16 34.68 14.10
N ALA A 471 -110.64 33.47 14.26
CA ALA A 471 -109.75 33.13 15.38
C ALA A 471 -108.48 33.99 15.36
N LYS A 472 -108.06 34.52 16.51
CA LYS A 472 -106.80 35.30 16.66
C LYS A 472 -105.68 34.39 17.15
N CYS A 473 -104.54 34.39 16.46
CA CYS A 473 -103.40 33.54 16.79
C CYS A 473 -102.75 33.98 18.11
N GLU A 474 -102.57 33.06 19.05
CA GLU A 474 -101.99 33.35 20.37
C GLU A 474 -100.51 33.79 20.31
N VAL A 475 -99.80 33.47 19.21
CA VAL A 475 -98.37 33.80 19.05
C VAL A 475 -98.16 35.17 18.42
N CYS A 476 -99.00 35.59 17.48
CA CYS A 476 -98.81 36.84 16.72
C CYS A 476 -99.99 37.81 16.75
N GLY A 477 -101.10 37.48 17.39
CA GLY A 477 -102.28 38.34 17.54
C GLY A 477 -103.17 38.48 16.28
N GLU A 478 -102.64 38.17 15.10
CA GLU A 478 -103.37 38.27 13.84
C GLU A 478 -104.55 37.30 13.73
N ALA A 479 -105.62 37.76 13.08
CA ALA A 479 -106.78 36.95 12.75
C ALA A 479 -106.44 35.97 11.61
N TYR A 480 -106.81 34.69 11.77
CA TYR A 480 -106.54 33.63 10.81
C TYR A 480 -107.66 32.59 10.79
N GLY A 481 -107.76 31.81 9.71
CA GLY A 481 -108.86 30.86 9.51
C GLY A 481 -110.14 31.51 8.97
N GLU A 482 -111.27 30.79 9.05
CA GLU A 482 -112.61 31.29 8.68
C GLU A 482 -113.45 31.62 9.92
N ILE A 483 -114.48 32.45 9.76
CA ILE A 483 -115.46 32.72 10.84
C ILE A 483 -116.32 31.48 11.09
N ASP A 484 -116.90 31.37 12.28
CA ASP A 484 -117.80 30.27 12.65
C ASP A 484 -119.24 30.78 12.70
N SER A 485 -119.95 30.68 11.56
CA SER A 485 -121.30 31.21 11.39
C SER A 485 -122.36 30.61 12.30
N GLU A 486 -122.09 29.48 12.97
CA GLU A 486 -123.04 28.81 13.87
C GLU A 486 -122.81 29.18 15.35
N ASN A 487 -121.73 29.89 15.65
CA ASN A 487 -121.37 30.25 17.01
C ASN A 487 -122.02 31.59 17.44
N HIS A 488 -123.31 31.53 17.79
CA HIS A 488 -124.11 32.62 18.37
C HIS A 488 -124.19 32.48 19.89
N SER A 489 -123.46 33.30 20.63
CA SER A 489 -123.42 33.24 22.11
C SER A 489 -124.42 34.14 22.82
N ASP A 490 -124.93 35.19 22.15
CA ASP A 490 -125.63 36.30 22.81
C ASP A 490 -126.97 36.64 22.14
N PHE A 491 -128.03 35.89 22.49
CA PHE A 491 -129.40 36.19 22.08
C PHE A 491 -130.14 37.03 23.13
N LYS A 492 -130.85 38.06 22.68
CA LYS A 492 -131.84 38.82 23.47
C LYS A 492 -133.24 38.31 23.15
N HIS A 493 -133.88 37.67 24.13
CA HIS A 493 -135.25 37.21 24.03
C HIS A 493 -136.24 38.35 24.29
N VAL A 494 -137.31 38.40 23.51
CA VAL A 494 -138.39 39.38 23.63
C VAL A 494 -139.73 38.65 23.59
N ASP A 495 -140.48 38.70 24.69
CA ASP A 495 -141.80 38.07 24.83
C ASP A 495 -142.85 38.67 23.87
N ALA A 496 -143.84 37.86 23.50
CA ALA A 496 -144.98 38.31 22.71
C ALA A 496 -145.85 39.32 23.49
N LYS A 497 -146.31 40.37 22.82
CA LYS A 497 -147.20 41.39 23.38
C LYS A 497 -148.40 41.60 22.47
N ALA A 498 -149.61 41.50 23.02
CA ALA A 498 -150.84 41.68 22.23
C ALA A 498 -151.06 43.14 21.82
N ALA A 499 -151.58 43.36 20.62
CA ALA A 499 -151.92 44.68 20.12
C ALA A 499 -153.19 45.24 20.79
N THR A 500 -153.22 46.55 21.02
CA THR A 500 -154.38 47.25 21.58
C THR A 500 -154.94 48.27 20.58
N LYS A 501 -156.05 48.94 20.89
CA LYS A 501 -156.55 50.04 20.03
C LYS A 501 -155.58 51.23 19.93
N LYS A 502 -154.62 51.36 20.86
CA LYS A 502 -153.68 52.50 20.95
C LYS A 502 -152.22 52.16 20.63
N SER A 503 -151.84 50.89 20.54
CA SER A 503 -150.44 50.46 20.33
C SER A 503 -150.34 49.13 19.58
N GLU A 504 -149.30 48.99 18.76
CA GLU A 504 -148.93 47.72 18.13
C GLU A 504 -148.44 46.70 19.19
N GLY A 505 -148.58 45.42 18.86
CA GLY A 505 -148.03 44.29 19.59
C GLY A 505 -146.83 43.69 18.85
N ASN A 506 -146.26 42.61 19.39
CA ASN A 506 -145.23 41.82 18.72
C ASN A 506 -145.42 40.31 18.98
N VAL A 507 -144.96 39.47 18.06
CA VAL A 507 -144.74 38.04 18.37
C VAL A 507 -143.47 37.87 19.20
N GLU A 508 -143.30 36.70 19.80
CA GLU A 508 -142.09 36.34 20.55
C GLU A 508 -140.90 36.11 19.60
N TYR A 509 -139.70 36.58 19.95
CA TYR A 509 -138.48 36.42 19.13
C TYR A 509 -137.18 36.51 19.94
N TRP A 510 -136.07 36.06 19.33
CA TRP A 510 -134.69 36.19 19.82
C TRP A 510 -133.86 37.02 18.84
N TYR A 511 -133.13 38.02 19.32
CA TYR A 511 -132.27 38.88 18.50
C TYR A 511 -130.79 38.65 18.84
N CYS A 512 -129.95 38.36 17.85
CA CYS A 512 -128.50 38.26 18.06
C CYS A 512 -127.84 39.62 17.82
N ASP A 513 -127.19 40.18 18.85
CA ASP A 513 -126.41 41.42 18.71
C ASP A 513 -125.20 41.23 17.77
N GLY A 514 -124.60 40.05 17.76
CA GLY A 514 -123.37 39.77 17.02
C GLY A 514 -123.53 39.78 15.50
N CYS A 515 -124.68 39.31 14.98
CA CYS A 515 -124.98 39.30 13.56
C CYS A 515 -126.20 40.16 13.16
N GLY A 516 -126.89 40.78 14.12
CA GLY A 516 -128.00 41.71 13.90
C GLY A 516 -129.30 41.08 13.39
N LYS A 517 -129.47 39.76 13.59
CA LYS A 517 -130.57 38.98 13.02
C LYS A 517 -131.60 38.59 14.07
N TYR A 518 -132.84 38.38 13.61
CA TYR A 518 -133.98 37.97 14.45
C TYR A 518 -134.28 36.50 14.19
N TYR A 519 -134.66 35.77 15.23
CA TYR A 519 -134.90 34.33 15.19
C TYR A 519 -136.18 33.99 15.93
N SER A 520 -136.87 32.97 15.43
CA SER A 520 -138.11 32.44 16.04
C SER A 520 -137.85 31.37 17.10
N ASP A 521 -136.59 31.03 17.35
CA ASP A 521 -136.17 30.03 18.32
C ASP A 521 -134.90 30.47 19.07
N GLU A 522 -134.76 30.00 20.30
CA GLU A 522 -133.60 30.26 21.18
C GLU A 522 -132.29 29.70 20.62
N ALA A 523 -132.34 28.67 19.76
CA ALA A 523 -131.13 28.07 19.18
C ALA A 523 -130.59 28.84 17.96
N GLY A 524 -131.24 29.94 17.55
CA GLY A 524 -130.75 30.77 16.46
C GLY A 524 -130.75 30.10 15.09
N LYS A 525 -131.59 29.08 14.88
CA LYS A 525 -131.58 28.28 13.63
C LYS A 525 -132.63 28.74 12.62
N LYS A 526 -133.72 29.36 13.06
CA LYS A 526 -134.82 29.83 12.23
C LYS A 526 -134.88 31.35 12.24
N GLU A 527 -134.06 31.94 11.40
CA GLU A 527 -134.04 33.37 11.15
C GLU A 527 -135.42 33.84 10.63
N ILE A 528 -135.95 34.90 11.24
CA ILE A 528 -137.16 35.60 10.84
C ILE A 528 -136.83 37.05 10.47
N LYS A 529 -137.67 37.68 9.65
CA LYS A 529 -137.49 39.09 9.27
C LYS A 529 -138.04 40.02 10.35
N ALA A 530 -137.41 41.18 10.54
CA ALA A 530 -137.81 42.15 11.55
C ALA A 530 -139.27 42.60 11.41
N GLU A 531 -139.80 42.74 10.19
CA GLU A 531 -141.21 43.15 9.99
C GLU A 531 -142.22 42.09 10.44
N ALA A 532 -141.86 40.81 10.36
CA ALA A 532 -142.72 39.69 10.77
C ALA A 532 -142.92 39.62 12.29
N VAL A 533 -142.14 40.41 13.05
CA VAL A 533 -142.22 40.49 14.49
C VAL A 533 -143.39 41.37 14.97
N ILE A 534 -143.94 42.27 14.14
CA ILE A 534 -144.87 43.33 14.56
C ILE A 534 -146.35 42.96 14.31
N ILE A 535 -147.25 43.22 15.28
CA ILE A 535 -148.71 42.99 15.20
C ILE A 535 -149.47 44.34 15.20
N PRO A 536 -150.29 44.68 14.18
CA PRO A 536 -150.98 45.99 14.08
C PRO A 536 -152.11 46.24 15.13
N LYS A 537 -152.45 47.51 15.38
CA LYS A 537 -153.48 47.98 16.35
C LYS A 537 -154.96 47.76 15.95
N LEU A 538 -155.86 47.59 16.93
CA LEU A 538 -157.32 47.28 16.77
C LEU A 538 -158.21 48.55 16.50
N LYS A 539 -159.35 48.46 15.76
CA LYS A 539 -160.22 49.61 15.32
C LYS A 539 -161.63 49.67 15.98
N ASP A 540 -162.35 50.82 15.96
CA ASP A 540 -163.71 51.10 16.54
C ASP A 540 -164.87 51.15 15.48
N GLU A 541 -166.14 50.82 15.84
CA GLU A 541 -167.36 50.83 14.97
C GLU A 541 -168.32 52.03 15.22
N PRO A 542 -169.11 52.55 14.22
CA PRO A 542 -170.54 52.19 14.03
C PRO A 542 -171.21 52.38 12.62
N LYS A 543 -172.46 51.85 12.48
CA LYS A 543 -173.66 52.24 11.67
C LYS A 543 -173.62 52.50 10.14
N SER A 544 -174.53 51.78 9.46
CA SER A 544 -175.48 52.21 8.41
C SER A 544 -175.02 52.46 6.95
N LEU A 545 -175.57 51.60 6.08
CA LEU A 545 -176.14 51.82 4.73
C LEU A 545 -175.30 52.42 3.58
N GLN A 546 -175.25 51.58 2.53
CA GLN A 546 -175.61 51.85 1.13
C GLN A 546 -174.55 52.23 0.09
N THR A 547 -174.66 51.45 -1.01
CA THR A 547 -174.41 51.75 -2.44
C THR A 547 -172.97 52.07 -2.83
N GLY A 548 -172.35 51.45 -3.82
CA GLY A 548 -172.78 50.59 -4.92
C GLY A 548 -171.73 50.76 -6.03
N ASP A 549 -171.65 49.79 -6.92
CA ASP A 549 -171.14 49.91 -8.31
C ASP A 549 -169.63 50.22 -8.50
N ASN A 550 -168.84 49.58 -9.36
CA ASN A 550 -169.07 48.64 -10.45
C ASN A 550 -167.72 48.00 -10.90
N SER A 551 -167.84 46.89 -11.64
CA SER A 551 -166.90 46.38 -12.69
C SER A 551 -165.64 45.57 -12.30
N VAL A 552 -165.90 44.27 -12.09
CA VAL A 552 -165.31 43.04 -12.71
C VAL A 552 -165.02 43.25 -14.22
N PRO A 553 -164.06 42.59 -14.94
CA PRO A 553 -163.78 41.12 -15.01
C PRO A 553 -162.31 40.66 -14.95
N VAL A 554 -161.98 39.48 -14.39
CA VAL A 554 -162.10 38.06 -14.85
C VAL A 554 -161.06 37.64 -15.89
N LEU A 555 -160.19 36.70 -15.49
CA LEU A 555 -159.85 35.39 -16.11
C LEU A 555 -158.68 34.81 -15.27
N ALA A 556 -158.72 33.75 -14.45
CA ALA A 556 -159.39 32.44 -14.43
C ALA A 556 -158.67 31.32 -15.24
N VAL A 557 -158.07 30.40 -14.45
CA VAL A 557 -157.88 28.94 -14.66
C VAL A 557 -156.73 28.54 -15.63
N VAL A 558 -155.80 27.61 -15.34
CA VAL A 558 -155.94 26.13 -15.34
C VAL A 558 -154.57 25.42 -15.11
N LEU A 559 -154.54 24.45 -14.14
CA LEU A 559 -153.82 23.13 -14.06
C LEU A 559 -152.27 23.03 -14.14
N LEU A 560 -151.56 21.98 -13.72
CA LEU A 560 -151.59 20.93 -12.66
C LEU A 560 -150.25 20.12 -12.81
N PHE A 561 -149.80 19.51 -11.70
CA PHE A 561 -149.07 18.22 -11.56
C PHE A 561 -147.60 17.95 -12.01
N VAL A 562 -146.79 17.56 -11.00
CA VAL A 562 -146.11 16.24 -10.78
C VAL A 562 -144.69 15.94 -11.32
N SER A 563 -143.84 15.57 -10.34
CA SER A 563 -142.80 14.50 -10.27
C SER A 563 -141.33 14.70 -10.70
N GLY A 564 -140.47 14.15 -9.82
CA GLY A 564 -139.18 13.48 -10.12
C GLY A 564 -137.94 14.38 -10.01
N GLY A 565 -136.83 14.06 -9.35
CA GLY A 565 -136.35 12.84 -8.69
C GLY A 565 -134.83 12.67 -8.90
N ALA A 566 -134.14 12.11 -7.89
CA ALA A 566 -132.81 11.47 -7.92
C ALA A 566 -131.53 12.33 -8.05
N ALA A 567 -130.34 11.94 -7.57
CA ALA A 567 -129.89 11.01 -6.54
C ALA A 567 -128.37 11.20 -6.30
N ILE A 568 -127.97 10.83 -5.09
CA ILE A 568 -126.67 10.68 -4.39
C ILE A 568 -125.49 10.09 -5.22
N GLY A 569 -124.27 10.48 -4.86
CA GLY A 569 -123.03 9.70 -5.07
C GLY A 569 -121.93 10.03 -4.04
N VAL A 570 -121.56 9.05 -3.23
CA VAL A 570 -120.56 9.06 -2.13
C VAL A 570 -119.32 8.24 -2.55
N MET A 571 -118.14 8.53 -1.97
CA MET A 571 -117.10 7.59 -1.44
C MET A 571 -115.69 8.23 -1.52
N SER A 572 -114.65 7.85 -0.77
CA SER A 572 -114.41 7.29 0.58
C SER A 572 -112.89 7.00 0.67
N ILE A 573 -112.21 7.55 1.67
CA ILE A 573 -111.23 6.95 2.61
C ILE A 573 -110.37 5.73 2.17
N LYS A 574 -109.02 5.82 2.32
CA LYS A 574 -108.09 4.97 3.16
C LYS A 574 -106.62 5.25 2.77
N LYS A 575 -105.63 5.56 3.63
CA LYS A 575 -105.06 5.01 4.90
C LYS A 575 -104.00 3.91 4.70
N ARG A 576 -102.88 4.08 5.44
CA ARG A 576 -101.88 3.12 6.01
C ARG A 576 -100.58 2.92 5.21
N ARG A 577 -99.43 3.30 5.79
CA ARG A 577 -98.56 2.66 6.83
C ARG A 577 -97.71 1.52 6.22
N LYS A 578 -96.41 1.75 6.02
CA LYS A 578 -95.28 1.50 6.95
C LYS A 578 -95.12 0.03 7.35
N LYS A 579 -93.99 -0.56 6.94
CA LYS A 579 -92.95 -0.99 7.88
C LYS A 579 -91.64 -0.34 7.46
#